data_AF-A0A0P9FH13-F1
#
_entry.id   AF-A0A0P9FH13-F1
#
_cell.length_a   1.000
_cell.length_b   1.000
_cell.length_c   1.000
_cell.angle_alpha   90.00
_cell.angle_beta   90.00
_cell.angle_gamma   90.00
#
_symmetry.space_group_name_H-M   'P 1'
#
loop_
_entity.id
_entity.type
_entity.pdbx_description
1 polymer ?
#
loop_
_entity_poly.entity_id
_entity_poly.type
_entity_poly.pdbx_seq_one_letter_code
_entity_poly.pdbx_strand_id
1 'polypeptide(L)'
;MAFKDNDQAKAYWSENLSLVIKLLAVWFVVSFGCGILFVDALNEIRFFGFKLGFWFSQQGAIYTFVALIFVYVYKMAALDKKYGVDE
;
A
#
# COMPACT_ATOMS: atom_id res chain seq x y z
N MET A 1 -14.66 -23.30 7.28
CA MET A 1 -15.34 -22.10 7.82
C MET A 1 -16.69 -21.98 7.16
N ALA A 2 -17.77 -22.32 7.87
CA ALA A 2 -19.13 -22.13 7.38
C ALA A 2 -19.55 -20.70 7.72
N PHE A 3 -19.56 -19.81 6.72
CA PHE A 3 -20.12 -18.48 6.85
C PHE A 3 -21.57 -18.62 7.35
N LYS A 4 -21.86 -18.08 8.54
CA LYS A 4 -23.15 -18.26 9.22
C LYS A 4 -24.29 -17.49 8.54
N ASP A 5 -23.95 -16.57 7.64
CA ASP A 5 -24.88 -15.76 6.84
C ASP A 5 -24.19 -15.24 5.56
N ASN A 6 -24.88 -15.28 4.41
CA ASN A 6 -24.34 -14.85 3.11
C ASN A 6 -23.96 -13.34 3.08
N ASP A 7 -24.60 -12.53 3.93
CA ASP A 7 -24.40 -11.08 3.97
C ASP A 7 -23.06 -10.70 4.62
N GLN A 8 -22.65 -11.45 5.65
CA GLN A 8 -21.35 -11.30 6.33
C GLN A 8 -20.18 -11.65 5.38
N ALA A 9 -20.32 -12.72 4.59
CA ALA A 9 -19.32 -13.11 3.60
C ALA A 9 -19.16 -12.06 2.50
N LYS A 10 -20.26 -11.46 2.04
CA LYS A 10 -20.23 -10.35 1.08
C LYS A 10 -19.59 -9.09 1.65
N ALA A 11 -19.90 -8.73 2.89
CA ALA A 11 -19.33 -7.56 3.55
C ALA A 11 -17.81 -7.69 3.71
N TYR A 12 -17.33 -8.86 4.14
CA TYR A 12 -15.90 -9.17 4.22
C TYR A 12 -15.21 -9.06 2.86
N TRP A 13 -15.80 -9.64 1.82
CA TRP A 13 -15.23 -9.62 0.47
C TRP A 13 -15.17 -8.20 -0.11
N SER A 14 -16.21 -7.41 0.10
CA SER A 14 -16.27 -6.00 -0.31
C SER A 14 -15.22 -5.14 0.41
N GLU A 15 -15.03 -5.32 1.72
CA GLU A 15 -13.99 -4.62 2.47
C GLU A 15 -12.59 -5.03 2.03
N ASN A 16 -12.34 -6.32 1.80
CA ASN A 16 -11.05 -6.80 1.31
C ASN A 16 -10.75 -6.23 -0.09
N LEU A 17 -11.74 -6.17 -0.98
CA LEU A 17 -11.61 -5.50 -2.27
C LEU A 17 -11.32 -4.00 -2.10
N SER A 18 -11.98 -3.33 -1.14
CA SER A 18 -11.71 -1.93 -0.81
C SER A 18 -10.27 -1.72 -0.30
N LEU A 19 -9.74 -2.66 0.48
CA LEU A 19 -8.33 -2.65 0.91
C LEU A 19 -7.40 -2.76 -0.30
N VAL A 20 -7.62 -3.74 -1.18
CA VAL A 20 -6.80 -3.93 -2.38
C VAL A 20 -6.84 -2.68 -3.28
N ILE A 21 -8.01 -2.08 -3.50
CA ILE A 21 -8.15 -0.84 -4.28
C ILE A 21 -7.40 0.31 -3.62
N LYS A 22 -7.49 0.48 -2.29
CA LYS A 22 -6.74 1.52 -1.56
C LYS A 22 -5.24 1.29 -1.69
N LEU A 23 -4.77 0.06 -1.61
CA LEU A 23 -3.36 -0.27 -1.82
C LEU A 23 -2.89 0.03 -3.24
N LEU A 24 -3.69 -0.30 -4.25
CA LEU A 24 -3.41 0.04 -5.64
C LEU A 24 -3.37 1.56 -5.86
N ALA A 25 -4.29 2.30 -5.24
CA ALA A 25 -4.29 3.76 -5.29
C ALA A 25 -3.05 4.36 -4.64
N VAL A 26 -2.64 3.87 -3.45
CA VAL A 26 -1.40 4.32 -2.80
C VAL A 26 -0.18 3.93 -3.62
N TRP A 27 -0.14 2.71 -4.17
CA TRP A 27 0.93 2.27 -5.06
C TRP A 27 1.05 3.17 -6.30
N PHE A 28 -0.08 3.54 -6.90
CA PHE A 28 -0.13 4.47 -8.02
C PHE A 28 0.38 5.85 -7.60
N VAL A 29 -0.11 6.40 -6.48
CA VAL A 29 0.33 7.70 -5.96
C VAL A 29 1.80 7.70 -5.59
N VAL A 30 2.37 6.63 -5.03
CA VAL A 30 3.80 6.62 -4.72
C VAL A 30 4.63 6.45 -5.99
N SER A 31 4.25 5.54 -6.88
CA SER A 31 5.00 5.30 -8.13
C SER A 31 4.97 6.53 -9.07
N PHE A 32 3.80 7.16 -9.25
CA PHE A 32 3.66 8.36 -10.08
C PHE A 32 3.99 9.65 -9.31
N GLY A 33 3.50 9.79 -8.08
CA GLY A 33 3.66 11.01 -7.29
C GLY A 33 5.08 11.23 -6.81
N CYS A 34 5.70 10.23 -6.17
CA CYS A 34 7.11 10.35 -5.73
C CYS A 34 8.10 10.12 -6.89
N GLY A 35 7.75 9.30 -7.88
CA GLY A 35 8.62 8.99 -9.00
C GLY A 35 8.65 10.03 -10.13
N ILE A 36 7.56 10.78 -10.35
CA ILE A 36 7.43 11.73 -11.48
C ILE A 36 7.12 13.15 -11.01
N LEU A 37 6.15 13.34 -10.11
CA LEU A 37 5.71 14.68 -9.69
C LEU A 37 6.67 15.36 -8.69
N PHE A 38 7.17 14.60 -7.72
CA PHE A 38 8.17 15.06 -6.76
C PHE A 38 9.60 14.83 -7.23
N VAL A 39 9.80 14.27 -8.43
CA VAL A 39 11.14 13.93 -8.94
C VAL A 39 12.03 15.16 -9.09
N ASP A 40 11.46 16.31 -9.46
CA ASP A 40 12.21 17.57 -9.60
C ASP A 40 12.62 18.13 -8.24
N ALA A 41 11.71 18.13 -7.25
CA ALA A 41 12.03 18.52 -5.87
C ALA A 41 13.05 17.58 -5.21
N LEU A 42 12.93 16.27 -5.46
CA LEU A 42 13.89 15.26 -5.00
C LEU A 42 15.22 15.39 -5.73
N ASN A 43 15.24 15.71 -7.02
CA ASN A 43 16.48 15.90 -7.79
C ASN A 43 17.28 17.13 -7.37
N GLU A 44 16.65 18.11 -6.73
CA GLU A 44 17.33 19.24 -6.09
C GLU A 44 18.20 18.78 -4.92
N ILE A 45 17.77 17.71 -4.22
CA ILE A 45 18.52 17.08 -3.15
C ILE A 45 19.45 16.01 -3.75
N ARG A 46 20.76 16.27 -3.75
CA ARG A 46 21.75 15.27 -4.15
C ARG A 46 22.11 14.39 -2.97
N PHE A 47 21.62 13.16 -2.94
CA PHE A 47 21.99 12.20 -1.90
C PHE A 47 23.22 11.43 -2.38
N PHE A 48 24.32 11.56 -1.64
CA PHE A 48 25.58 10.84 -1.93
C PHE A 48 26.20 11.09 -3.32
N GLY A 49 25.89 12.23 -3.95
CA GLY A 49 26.41 12.60 -5.29
C GLY A 49 25.55 12.15 -6.47
N PHE A 50 24.43 11.45 -6.22
CA PHE A 50 23.48 11.02 -7.25
C PHE A 50 22.12 11.71 -7.08
N LYS A 51 21.38 11.81 -8.19
CA LYS A 51 20.02 12.36 -8.24
C LYS A 51 19.08 11.47 -7.45
N LEU A 52 18.45 11.99 -6.39
CA LEU A 52 17.53 11.23 -5.54
C LEU A 52 16.35 10.65 -6.31
N GLY A 53 15.86 11.35 -7.34
CA GLY A 53 14.82 10.82 -8.22
C GLY A 53 15.24 9.51 -8.92
N PHE A 54 16.51 9.40 -9.32
CA PHE A 54 17.04 8.19 -9.95
C PHE A 54 17.18 7.04 -8.94
N TRP A 55 17.68 7.34 -7.74
CA TRP A 55 17.74 6.36 -6.64
C TRP A 55 16.35 5.86 -6.25
N PHE A 56 15.36 6.75 -6.25
CA PHE A 56 13.99 6.41 -5.90
C PHE A 56 13.34 5.50 -6.96
N SER A 57 13.60 5.74 -8.25
CA SER A 57 13.11 4.87 -9.33
C SER A 57 13.65 3.42 -9.23
N GLN A 58 14.81 3.21 -8.61
CA GLN A 58 15.47 1.91 -8.57
C GLN A 58 15.32 1.21 -7.21
N GLN A 59 15.69 1.88 -6.12
CA GLN A 59 15.59 1.35 -4.75
C GLN A 59 14.33 1.84 -4.02
N GLY A 60 13.88 3.06 -4.30
CA GLY A 60 12.66 3.61 -3.68
C GLY A 60 11.39 2.81 -4.00
N ALA A 61 11.30 2.23 -5.20
CA ALA A 61 10.21 1.34 -5.58
C ALA A 61 10.13 0.09 -4.68
N ILE A 62 11.27 -0.50 -4.33
CA ILE A 62 11.33 -1.69 -3.47
C ILE A 62 10.96 -1.34 -2.02
N TYR A 63 11.44 -0.21 -1.49
CA TYR A 63 11.06 0.26 -0.15
C TYR A 63 9.57 0.59 -0.07
N THR A 64 9.02 1.22 -1.10
CA THR A 64 7.58 1.48 -1.23
C THR A 64 6.80 0.18 -1.21
N PHE A 65 7.27 -0.84 -1.93
CA PHE A 65 6.62 -2.13 -2.00
C PHE A 65 6.58 -2.82 -0.62
N VAL A 66 7.68 -2.81 0.12
CA VAL A 66 7.73 -3.34 1.49
C VAL A 66 6.81 -2.56 2.43
N ALA A 67 6.80 -1.23 2.35
CA ALA A 67 5.91 -0.40 3.15
C ALA A 67 4.42 -0.69 2.86
N LEU A 68 4.06 -0.88 1.59
CA LEU A 68 2.72 -1.29 1.19
C LEU A 68 2.32 -2.65 1.79
N ILE A 69 3.25 -3.63 1.81
CA ILE A 69 3.00 -4.93 2.46
C ILE A 69 2.72 -4.75 3.95
N PHE A 70 3.51 -3.95 4.67
CA PHE A 70 3.27 -3.68 6.09
C PHE A 70 1.90 -3.02 6.31
N VAL A 71 1.53 -2.05 5.48
CA VAL A 71 0.22 -1.39 5.54
C VAL A 71 -0.91 -2.38 5.26
N TYR A 72 -0.74 -3.26 4.27
CA TYR A 72 -1.70 -4.33 3.98
C TYR A 72 -1.92 -5.23 5.19
N VAL A 73 -0.83 -5.78 5.75
CA VAL A 73 -0.90 -6.69 6.90
C VAL A 73 -1.56 -6.00 8.10
N TYR A 74 -1.20 -4.75 8.39
CA TYR A 74 -1.79 -4.00 9.50
C TYR A 74 -3.30 -3.74 9.28
N LYS A 75 -3.70 -3.39 8.06
CA LYS A 75 -5.12 -3.18 7.73
C LYS A 75 -5.90 -4.48 7.68
N MET A 76 -5.29 -5.57 7.24
CA MET A 76 -5.89 -6.88 7.24
C MET A 76 -6.10 -7.36 8.68
N ALA A 77 -5.12 -7.19 9.57
CA ALA A 77 -5.26 -7.45 10.99
C ALA A 77 -6.35 -6.59 11.65
N ALA A 78 -6.47 -5.32 11.26
CA ALA A 78 -7.56 -4.46 11.72
C ALA A 78 -8.94 -4.91 11.20
N LEU A 79 -9.01 -5.45 9.98
CA LEU A 79 -10.22 -6.01 9.39
C LEU A 79 -10.61 -7.31 10.10
N ASP A 80 -9.65 -8.19 10.35
CA ASP A 80 -9.83 -9.44 11.08
C ASP A 80 -10.40 -9.21 12.49
N LYS A 81 -9.83 -8.22 13.20
CA LYS A 81 -10.33 -7.76 14.51
C LYS A 81 -11.74 -7.18 14.45
N LYS A 82 -12.09 -6.47 13.37
CA LYS A 82 -13.42 -5.87 13.18
C LYS A 82 -14.51 -6.92 12.93
N TYR A 83 -14.16 -8.00 12.24
CA TYR A 83 -15.08 -9.11 11.96
C TYR A 83 -14.99 -10.24 13.00
N GLY A 84 -14.12 -10.11 14.01
CA GLY A 84 -14.01 -11.07 15.11
C GLY A 84 -13.57 -12.45 14.62
N VAL A 85 -12.67 -12.49 13.64
CA VAL A 85 -12.00 -13.71 13.17
C VAL A 85 -10.67 -13.92 13.94
N ASP A 86 -10.47 -13.18 15.02
CA ASP A 86 -9.59 -13.61 16.12
C ASP A 86 -10.32 -14.76 16.82
N GLU A 87 -9.73 -15.96 16.82
CA GLU A 87 -10.14 -17.07 17.69
C GLU A 87 -10.10 -16.68 19.18
#